data_AF-A0A816W5N3-F1
#
_entry.id   AF-A0A816W5N3-F1
#
_cell.length_a   1.000
_cell.length_b   1.000
_cell.length_c   1.000
_cell.angle_alpha   90.00
_cell.angle_beta   90.00
_cell.angle_gamma   90.00
#
_symmetry.space_group_name_H-M   'P 1'
#
loop_
_entity.id
_entity.type
_entity.pdbx_description
1 polymer ?
#
loop_
_entity_poly.entity_id
_entity_poly.type
_entity_poly.pdbx_seq_one_letter_code
_entity_poly.pdbx_strand_id
1 'polypeptide(L)'
;MDTLKYSVDTCKRNFDILCNHRRIQVCTRGVHRANFKNVGPSWTGQGRHRAGQGRAIKLALWTPLVCTKHFIQHVKQANAEPIPFSDELNSLVDKIQQHNPTIDIFERLEQWREETHRRVDEICDEKKRQLKIELDQGQEDQLKKLLELGSEVKELMDEGDASFRQIEAIKNAIENYRRQSQQFESPGCFGPTISVIQSRDGGYLFGGYTSVSWNPTEKYVLDPNNPFLFTLTNPHVIPPTKYTILIPNYSIYPQSSYGSIFGGGNDLYVCSESQINRKSFFNFPHSYKDTTNRGSATFTGTRNFQTNEIDVYRLMET
;
A
#
# COMPACT_ATOMS: atom_id res chain seq x y z
N MET A 1 -1.82 0.31 42.34
CA MET A 1 -2.32 -0.63 43.35
C MET A 1 -3.82 -0.70 43.18
N ASP A 2 -4.35 -1.82 42.72
CA ASP A 2 -5.58 -2.38 43.28
C ASP A 2 -5.76 -3.83 42.82
N THR A 3 -6.03 -4.64 43.83
CA THR A 3 -6.14 -6.10 43.88
C THR A 3 -7.42 -6.61 43.22
N LEU A 4 -7.31 -7.64 42.39
CA LEU A 4 -8.38 -8.61 42.18
C LEU A 4 -8.02 -9.93 42.88
N LYS A 5 -8.66 -10.11 44.04
CA LYS A 5 -8.79 -11.37 44.79
C LYS A 5 -9.32 -12.46 43.87
N TYR A 6 -8.58 -13.54 43.71
CA TYR A 6 -9.19 -14.83 43.41
C TYR A 6 -9.28 -15.65 44.69
N SER A 7 -10.52 -16.07 44.97
CA SER A 7 -10.95 -16.80 46.16
C SER A 7 -10.21 -18.14 46.30
N VAL A 8 -9.93 -18.50 47.56
CA VAL A 8 -9.40 -19.79 48.03
C VAL A 8 -10.35 -20.98 47.74
N ASP A 9 -11.53 -20.74 47.16
CA ASP A 9 -12.57 -21.76 46.97
C ASP A 9 -12.35 -22.68 45.76
N THR A 10 -11.46 -22.37 44.81
CA THR A 10 -11.25 -23.24 43.63
C THR A 10 -10.22 -24.36 43.88
N CYS A 11 -9.36 -24.23 44.89
CA CYS A 11 -8.33 -25.24 45.16
C CYS A 11 -8.82 -26.42 46.02
N LYS A 12 -10.05 -26.34 46.56
CA LYS A 12 -10.64 -27.43 47.36
C LYS A 12 -11.25 -28.58 46.55
N ARG A 13 -11.56 -28.38 45.26
CA ARG A 13 -12.24 -29.41 44.46
C ARG A 13 -11.35 -30.54 43.93
N ASN A 14 -10.02 -30.35 43.90
CA ASN A 14 -9.12 -31.34 43.29
C ASN A 14 -8.55 -32.38 44.27
N PHE A 15 -8.68 -32.18 45.58
CA PHE A 15 -8.14 -33.15 46.56
C PHE A 15 -9.13 -34.30 46.86
N ASP A 16 -10.43 -34.05 46.74
CA ASP A 16 -11.48 -35.05 47.02
C ASP A 16 -11.73 -36.02 45.84
N ILE A 17 -11.27 -35.70 44.63
CA ILE A 17 -11.48 -36.53 43.42
C ILE A 17 -10.40 -37.62 43.28
N LEU A 18 -9.21 -37.43 43.87
CA LEU A 18 -8.06 -38.36 43.71
C LEU A 18 -8.00 -39.48 44.75
N CYS A 19 -8.66 -39.35 45.90
CA CYS A 19 -8.62 -40.35 46.98
C CYS A 19 -10.03 -40.69 47.46
N ASN A 20 -10.66 -41.70 46.86
CA ASN A 20 -11.99 -42.17 47.22
C ASN A 20 -12.02 -42.83 48.61
N HIS A 21 -11.99 -42.04 49.69
CA HIS A 21 -12.28 -42.50 51.06
C HIS A 21 -13.30 -41.57 51.75
N ARG A 22 -14.32 -42.20 52.33
CA ARG A 22 -15.56 -41.59 52.85
C ARG A 22 -15.34 -40.59 54.00
N ARG A 23 -16.16 -39.53 53.95
CA ARG A 23 -16.50 -38.53 54.99
C ARG A 23 -16.29 -38.96 56.45
N ILE A 24 -15.51 -38.18 57.22
CA ILE A 24 -15.85 -37.79 58.60
C ILE A 24 -15.47 -36.30 58.77
N GLN A 25 -16.45 -35.50 59.20
CA GLN A 25 -16.31 -34.06 59.49
C GLN A 25 -15.28 -33.79 60.60
N VAL A 26 -14.66 -32.60 60.64
CA VAL A 26 -14.77 -31.59 61.71
C VAL A 26 -13.74 -30.44 61.53
N CYS A 27 -14.29 -29.22 61.47
CA CYS A 27 -13.84 -27.88 61.92
C CYS A 27 -12.35 -27.45 62.05
N THR A 28 -12.04 -26.40 61.28
CA THR A 28 -11.44 -25.07 61.63
C THR A 28 -10.31 -24.94 62.67
N ARG A 29 -9.16 -24.38 62.22
CA ARG A 29 -8.45 -23.15 62.68
C ARG A 29 -6.92 -23.31 62.64
N GLY A 30 -6.22 -22.22 62.28
CA GLY A 30 -4.89 -21.92 62.83
C GLY A 30 -3.77 -21.74 61.81
N VAL A 31 -3.49 -20.48 61.48
CA VAL A 31 -2.30 -20.01 60.76
C VAL A 31 -1.03 -20.32 61.57
N HIS A 32 0.04 -20.81 60.94
CA HIS A 32 1.40 -20.41 61.30
C HIS A 32 2.37 -20.54 60.11
N ARG A 33 2.97 -19.40 59.76
CA ARG A 33 4.11 -19.24 58.83
C ARG A 33 5.36 -19.94 59.38
N ALA A 34 6.13 -20.59 58.52
CA ALA A 34 7.55 -20.80 58.72
C ALA A 34 8.33 -20.41 57.45
N ASN A 35 9.12 -19.35 57.55
CA ASN A 35 10.05 -18.86 56.54
C ASN A 35 11.26 -19.81 56.44
N PHE A 36 11.60 -20.27 55.24
CA PHE A 36 12.93 -20.82 54.95
C PHE A 36 13.80 -19.72 54.34
N LYS A 37 14.84 -19.31 55.07
CA LYS A 37 15.94 -18.49 54.56
C LYS A 37 16.97 -19.38 53.88
N ASN A 38 17.38 -18.97 52.67
CA ASN A 38 18.52 -19.49 51.93
C ASN A 38 19.81 -19.38 52.74
N VAL A 39 20.60 -20.46 52.77
CA VAL A 39 22.04 -20.40 53.05
C VAL A 39 22.76 -21.36 52.09
N GLY A 40 23.65 -20.81 51.27
CA GLY A 40 24.49 -21.54 50.30
C GLY A 40 25.63 -22.32 50.96
N PRO A 41 26.37 -23.14 50.19
CA PRO A 41 27.27 -24.14 50.74
C PRO A 41 28.71 -23.62 50.88
N SER A 42 29.32 -23.83 52.05
CA SER A 42 30.77 -23.87 52.20
C SER A 42 31.18 -25.28 52.64
N TRP A 43 32.05 -25.90 51.84
CA TRP A 43 32.62 -27.21 52.08
C TRP A 43 34.03 -27.07 52.66
N THR A 44 34.25 -27.57 53.87
CA THR A 44 35.59 -27.94 54.37
C THR A 44 35.50 -29.19 55.25
N GLY A 45 36.13 -30.27 54.76
CA GLY A 45 37.06 -31.15 55.47
C GLY A 45 36.68 -31.87 56.78
N GLN A 46 36.79 -33.21 56.71
CA GLN A 46 37.25 -34.17 57.72
C GLN A 46 36.23 -34.83 58.69
N GLY A 47 36.08 -36.15 58.53
CA GLY A 47 36.45 -37.08 59.61
C GLY A 47 35.34 -37.81 60.39
N ARG A 48 35.17 -39.09 60.03
CA ARG A 48 34.88 -40.29 60.88
C ARG A 48 33.51 -40.49 61.58
N HIS A 49 32.97 -41.67 61.26
CA HIS A 49 32.12 -42.58 62.03
C HIS A 49 31.83 -42.26 63.52
N ARG A 50 30.55 -42.27 63.91
CA ARG A 50 29.93 -43.38 64.68
C ARG A 50 28.45 -43.10 65.01
N ALA A 51 27.72 -44.20 65.09
CA ALA A 51 26.33 -44.28 65.51
C ALA A 51 26.15 -44.05 67.02
N GLY A 52 24.96 -43.55 67.38
CA GLY A 52 24.31 -43.80 68.67
C GLY A 52 24.31 -42.64 69.65
N GLN A 53 23.14 -42.04 69.88
CA GLN A 53 22.37 -42.24 71.11
C GLN A 53 21.10 -41.38 71.07
N GLY A 54 19.96 -42.05 71.21
CA GLY A 54 18.65 -41.43 71.20
C GLY A 54 18.40 -40.58 72.44
N ARG A 55 17.66 -39.49 72.23
CA ARG A 55 16.67 -39.04 73.21
C ARG A 55 15.30 -39.32 72.64
N ALA A 56 14.65 -40.32 73.23
CA ALA A 56 13.26 -40.68 72.97
C ALA A 56 12.36 -39.52 73.40
N ILE A 57 11.70 -38.88 72.42
CA ILE A 57 10.51 -38.07 72.67
C ILE A 57 9.33 -39.04 72.65
N LYS A 58 8.64 -39.14 73.80
CA LYS A 58 7.45 -39.99 73.99
C LYS A 58 6.38 -39.69 72.94
N LEU A 59 5.92 -40.76 72.31
CA LEU A 59 4.81 -40.82 71.37
C LEU A 59 3.50 -40.34 71.99
N ALA A 60 2.79 -39.51 71.23
CA ALA A 60 1.35 -39.48 71.01
C ALA A 60 1.14 -38.41 69.92
N LEU A 61 0.66 -38.63 68.69
CA LEU A 61 -0.35 -39.55 68.19
C LEU A 61 -0.25 -39.64 66.64
N TRP A 62 -0.72 -40.77 66.11
CA TRP A 62 -1.24 -40.97 64.74
C TRP A 62 -0.37 -40.57 63.54
N THR A 63 0.54 -41.46 63.14
CA THR A 63 1.03 -41.53 61.76
C THR A 63 0.16 -42.51 60.97
N PRO A 64 -0.45 -42.12 59.83
CA PRO A 64 -0.92 -43.12 58.89
C PRO A 64 0.34 -43.81 58.34
N LEU A 65 0.52 -45.08 58.70
CA LEU A 65 1.60 -45.93 58.21
C LEU A 65 1.43 -46.13 56.68
N VAL A 66 1.97 -45.20 55.88
CA VAL A 66 2.20 -45.46 54.46
C VAL A 66 3.34 -46.46 54.40
N CYS A 67 3.03 -47.68 53.95
CA CYS A 67 4.03 -48.74 53.78
C CYS A 67 5.19 -48.23 52.92
N THR A 68 6.44 -48.48 53.34
CA THR A 68 7.65 -48.02 52.63
C THR A 68 7.67 -48.47 51.17
N LYS A 69 7.10 -49.63 50.84
CA LYS A 69 6.91 -50.09 49.45
C LYS A 69 5.96 -49.17 48.66
N HIS A 70 4.85 -48.76 49.25
CA HIS A 70 3.91 -47.83 48.59
C HIS A 70 4.50 -46.43 48.43
N PHE A 71 5.25 -45.93 49.41
CA PHE A 71 5.96 -44.66 49.30
C PHE A 71 7.00 -44.70 48.15
N ILE A 72 7.81 -45.76 48.06
CA ILE A 72 8.79 -45.93 46.98
C ILE A 72 8.10 -46.05 45.61
N GLN A 73 6.96 -46.73 45.53
CA GLN A 73 6.20 -46.85 44.28
C GLN A 73 5.63 -45.50 43.83
N HIS A 74 5.09 -44.70 44.76
CA HIS A 74 4.64 -43.34 44.47
C HIS A 74 5.78 -42.44 44.01
N VAL A 75 6.95 -42.51 44.67
CA VAL A 75 8.13 -41.74 44.28
C VAL A 75 8.65 -42.18 42.90
N LYS A 76 8.62 -43.47 42.59
CA LYS A 76 8.99 -43.98 41.25
C LYS A 76 8.04 -43.51 40.16
N GLN A 77 6.73 -43.51 40.41
CA GLN A 77 5.73 -43.02 39.46
C GLN A 77 5.86 -41.50 39.28
N ALA A 78 5.95 -40.74 40.37
CA ALA A 78 6.12 -39.29 40.33
C ALA A 78 7.44 -38.85 39.66
N ASN A 79 8.50 -39.65 39.76
CA ASN A 79 9.78 -39.37 39.10
C ASN A 79 9.87 -39.93 37.65
N ALA A 80 8.91 -40.74 37.21
CA ALA A 80 8.86 -41.28 35.84
C ALA A 80 8.11 -40.35 34.88
N GLU A 81 7.21 -39.51 35.38
CA GLU A 81 6.42 -38.56 34.60
C GLU A 81 7.14 -37.28 34.11
N PRO A 82 8.17 -36.72 34.79
CA PRO A 82 8.78 -35.45 34.39
C PRO A 82 9.47 -35.49 33.02
N ILE A 83 10.00 -36.64 32.62
CA ILE A 83 10.68 -36.82 31.32
C ILE A 83 9.70 -36.71 30.15
N PRO A 84 8.62 -37.51 30.07
CA PRO A 84 7.63 -37.36 29.00
C PRO A 84 6.92 -36.01 29.00
N PHE A 85 6.72 -35.38 30.17
CA PHE A 85 6.23 -34.00 30.22
C PHE A 85 7.21 -32.98 29.65
N SER A 86 8.52 -33.16 29.89
CA SER A 86 9.54 -32.32 29.30
C SER A 86 9.59 -32.48 27.78
N ASP A 87 9.46 -33.71 27.27
CA ASP A 87 9.46 -33.98 25.83
C ASP A 87 8.21 -33.40 25.15
N GLU A 88 7.04 -33.52 25.78
CA GLU A 88 5.79 -32.92 25.29
C GLU A 88 5.85 -31.38 25.32
N LEU A 89 6.41 -30.81 26.38
CA LEU A 89 6.60 -29.36 26.50
C LEU A 89 7.60 -28.84 25.47
N ASN A 90 8.71 -29.53 25.24
CA ASN A 90 9.67 -29.17 24.19
C ASN A 90 9.04 -29.28 22.80
N SER A 91 8.23 -30.31 22.53
CA SER A 91 7.48 -30.42 21.27
C SER A 91 6.48 -29.27 21.06
N LEU A 92 5.83 -28.80 22.14
CA LEU A 92 4.94 -27.64 22.08
C LEU A 92 5.71 -26.33 21.86
N VAL A 93 6.87 -26.16 22.50
CA VAL A 93 7.76 -25.01 22.30
C VAL A 93 8.25 -24.96 20.84
N ASP A 94 8.69 -26.08 20.27
CA ASP A 94 9.12 -26.17 18.88
C ASP A 94 7.99 -25.80 17.91
N LYS A 95 6.76 -26.28 18.16
CA LYS A 95 5.58 -25.93 17.36
C LYS A 95 5.26 -24.44 17.42
N ILE A 96 5.38 -23.82 18.60
CA ILE A 96 5.14 -22.38 18.78
C ILE A 96 6.25 -21.55 18.13
N GLN A 97 7.50 -22.00 18.18
CA GLN A 97 8.63 -21.30 17.55
C GLN A 97 8.63 -21.41 16.02
N GLN A 98 8.12 -22.52 15.46
CA GLN A 98 7.98 -22.69 14.01
C GLN A 98 6.80 -21.89 13.43
N HIS A 99 5.78 -21.58 14.23
CA HIS A 99 4.63 -20.83 13.77
C HIS A 99 4.86 -19.33 13.98
N ASN A 100 5.29 -18.62 12.93
CA ASN A 100 5.33 -17.16 12.92
C ASN A 100 4.03 -16.61 12.29
N PRO A 101 2.99 -16.30 13.08
CA PRO A 101 1.69 -15.86 12.56
C PRO A 101 1.77 -14.58 11.74
N THR A 102 2.83 -13.79 11.92
CA THR A 102 3.08 -12.56 11.16
C THR A 102 3.40 -12.84 9.69
N ILE A 103 4.11 -13.93 9.39
CA ILE A 103 4.46 -14.29 8.00
C ILE A 103 3.20 -14.67 7.22
N ASP A 104 2.33 -15.51 7.80
CA ASP A 104 1.05 -15.90 7.18
C ASP A 104 0.15 -14.69 6.90
N ILE A 105 0.07 -13.74 7.84
CA ILE A 105 -0.70 -12.51 7.65
C ILE A 105 -0.12 -11.64 6.53
N PHE A 106 1.21 -11.50 6.45
CA PHE A 106 1.85 -10.74 5.39
C PHE A 106 1.73 -11.41 4.02
N GLU A 107 1.87 -12.73 3.94
CA GLU A 107 1.66 -13.49 2.70
C GLU A 107 0.21 -13.34 2.20
N ARG A 108 -0.77 -13.40 3.09
CA ARG A 108 -2.18 -13.18 2.74
C ARG A 108 -2.47 -11.74 2.30
N LEU A 109 -1.83 -10.76 2.92
CA LEU A 109 -1.93 -9.35 2.52
C LEU A 109 -1.32 -9.13 1.13
N GLU A 110 -0.19 -9.77 0.87
CA GLU A 110 0.51 -9.72 -0.41
C GLU A 110 -0.31 -10.37 -1.53
N GLN A 111 -0.87 -11.55 -1.27
CA GLN A 111 -1.83 -12.20 -2.18
C GLN A 111 -3.04 -11.32 -2.47
N TRP A 112 -3.61 -10.67 -1.44
CA TRP A 112 -4.73 -9.76 -1.63
C TRP A 112 -4.35 -8.54 -2.49
N ARG A 113 -3.14 -8.00 -2.32
CA ARG A 113 -2.60 -6.91 -3.13
C ARG A 113 -2.46 -7.32 -4.59
N GLU A 114 -1.80 -8.45 -4.86
CA GLU A 114 -1.60 -8.98 -6.22
C GLU A 114 -2.94 -9.25 -6.92
N GLU A 115 -3.89 -9.88 -6.22
CA GLU A 115 -5.22 -10.16 -6.75
C GLU A 115 -5.99 -8.88 -7.08
N THR A 116 -5.87 -7.86 -6.23
CA THR A 116 -6.51 -6.56 -6.46
C THR A 116 -5.92 -5.87 -7.70
N HIS A 117 -4.59 -5.84 -7.85
CA HIS A 117 -3.95 -5.29 -9.04
C HIS A 117 -4.37 -6.03 -10.30
N ARG A 118 -4.35 -7.37 -10.26
CA ARG A 118 -4.81 -8.21 -11.37
C ARG A 118 -6.25 -7.88 -11.77
N ARG A 119 -7.13 -7.65 -10.80
CA ARG A 119 -8.53 -7.29 -11.04
C ARG A 119 -8.68 -5.92 -11.69
N VAL A 120 -7.87 -4.95 -11.26
CA VAL A 120 -7.83 -3.61 -11.87
C VAL A 120 -7.34 -3.70 -13.31
N ASP A 121 -6.30 -4.49 -13.58
CA ASP A 121 -5.77 -4.70 -14.93
C ASP A 121 -6.81 -5.35 -15.85
N GLU A 122 -7.53 -6.39 -15.36
CA GLU A 122 -8.63 -7.02 -16.10
C GLU A 122 -9.72 -6.03 -16.49
N ILE A 123 -10.14 -5.17 -15.56
CA ILE A 123 -11.16 -4.14 -15.82
C ILE A 123 -10.64 -3.12 -16.84
N CYS A 124 -9.40 -2.67 -16.69
CA CYS A 124 -8.76 -1.75 -17.63
C CYS A 124 -8.71 -2.35 -19.04
N ASP A 125 -8.28 -3.60 -19.18
CA ASP A 125 -8.17 -4.25 -20.48
C ASP A 125 -9.53 -4.56 -21.10
N GLU A 126 -10.53 -4.90 -20.30
CA GLU A 126 -11.92 -5.03 -20.76
C GLU A 126 -12.45 -3.68 -21.27
N LYS A 127 -12.23 -2.59 -20.52
CA LYS A 127 -12.66 -1.25 -20.94
C LYS A 127 -11.94 -0.76 -22.18
N LYS A 128 -10.64 -1.01 -22.31
CA LYS A 128 -9.88 -0.73 -23.55
C LYS A 128 -10.48 -1.49 -24.74
N ARG A 129 -10.83 -2.77 -24.56
CA ARG A 129 -11.46 -3.59 -25.62
C ARG A 129 -12.83 -3.03 -26.02
N GLN A 130 -13.67 -2.65 -25.06
CA GLN A 130 -14.97 -2.04 -25.32
C GLN A 130 -14.83 -0.73 -26.09
N LEU A 131 -13.97 0.18 -25.62
CA LEU A 131 -13.71 1.45 -26.28
C LEU A 131 -13.17 1.26 -27.70
N LYS A 132 -12.33 0.24 -27.91
CA LYS A 132 -11.82 -0.08 -29.25
C LYS A 132 -12.94 -0.51 -30.20
N ILE A 133 -13.83 -1.40 -29.75
CA ILE A 133 -14.99 -1.85 -30.55
C ILE A 133 -15.90 -0.66 -30.89
N GLU A 134 -16.21 0.18 -29.90
CA GLU A 134 -17.05 1.37 -30.10
C GLU A 134 -16.41 2.37 -31.09
N LEU A 135 -15.09 2.54 -31.02
CA LEU A 135 -14.36 3.41 -31.94
C LEU A 135 -14.35 2.84 -33.35
N ASP A 136 -14.05 1.55 -33.51
CA ASP A 136 -14.01 0.87 -34.81
C ASP A 136 -15.41 0.91 -35.47
N GLN A 137 -16.47 0.66 -34.71
CA GLN A 137 -17.86 0.79 -35.17
C GLN A 137 -18.20 2.23 -35.56
N GLY A 138 -17.81 3.20 -34.73
CA GLY A 138 -18.02 4.61 -35.03
C GLY A 138 -17.33 5.05 -36.33
N GLN A 139 -16.13 4.55 -36.60
CA GLN A 139 -15.42 4.81 -37.86
C GLN A 139 -16.11 4.18 -39.06
N GLU A 140 -16.59 2.93 -38.93
CA GLU A 140 -17.33 2.24 -39.99
C GLU A 140 -18.63 2.97 -40.34
N ASP A 141 -19.39 3.41 -39.34
CA ASP A 141 -20.62 4.19 -39.52
C ASP A 141 -20.36 5.53 -40.21
N GLN A 142 -19.28 6.22 -39.85
CA GLN A 142 -18.87 7.48 -40.49
C GLN A 142 -18.48 7.26 -41.96
N LEU A 143 -17.73 6.19 -42.25
CA LEU A 143 -17.35 5.84 -43.62
C LEU A 143 -18.59 5.53 -44.47
N LYS A 144 -19.56 4.80 -43.93
CA LYS A 144 -20.81 4.48 -44.63
C LYS A 144 -21.59 5.74 -45.00
N LYS A 145 -21.73 6.68 -44.08
CA LYS A 145 -22.39 7.98 -44.31
C LYS A 145 -21.69 8.82 -45.39
N LEU A 146 -20.35 8.79 -45.43
CA LEU A 146 -19.59 9.47 -46.48
C LEU A 146 -19.78 8.82 -47.85
N LEU A 147 -19.91 7.49 -47.92
CA LEU A 147 -20.21 6.78 -49.16
C LEU A 147 -21.62 7.08 -49.68
N GLU A 148 -22.61 7.17 -48.78
CA GLU A 148 -23.99 7.59 -49.10
C GLU A 148 -23.99 9.01 -49.68
N LEU A 149 -23.34 9.98 -49.02
CA LEU A 149 -23.18 11.34 -49.54
C LEU A 149 -22.47 11.38 -50.90
N GLY A 150 -21.44 10.55 -51.09
CA GLY A 150 -20.74 10.44 -52.38
C GLY A 150 -21.65 9.95 -53.50
N SER A 151 -22.62 9.09 -53.17
CA SER A 151 -23.60 8.56 -54.12
C SER A 151 -24.63 9.62 -54.48
N GLU A 152 -25.14 10.37 -53.50
CA GLU A 152 -26.05 11.51 -53.71
C GLU A 152 -25.42 12.60 -54.61
N VAL A 153 -24.15 12.94 -54.38
CA VAL A 153 -23.42 13.90 -55.22
C VAL A 153 -23.32 13.40 -56.66
N LYS A 154 -23.07 12.10 -56.84
CA LYS A 154 -22.95 11.49 -58.16
C LYS A 154 -24.28 11.50 -58.93
N GLU A 155 -25.38 11.14 -58.27
CA GLU A 155 -26.72 11.18 -58.87
C GLU A 155 -27.07 12.60 -59.36
N LEU A 156 -26.79 13.63 -58.56
CA LEU A 156 -27.02 15.02 -58.96
C LEU A 156 -26.15 15.48 -60.13
N MET A 157 -24.93 14.95 -60.27
CA MET A 157 -24.08 15.22 -61.43
C MET A 157 -24.61 14.53 -62.69
N ASP A 158 -25.14 13.31 -62.55
CA ASP A 158 -25.67 12.51 -63.66
C ASP A 158 -27.04 13.05 -64.16
N GLU A 159 -27.88 13.58 -63.27
CA GLU A 159 -29.16 14.22 -63.61
C GLU A 159 -28.98 15.56 -64.34
N GLY A 160 -27.90 16.30 -64.03
CA GLY A 160 -27.51 17.52 -64.75
C GLY A 160 -28.36 18.77 -64.44
N ASP A 161 -29.36 18.69 -63.55
CA ASP A 161 -30.27 19.79 -63.19
C ASP A 161 -30.42 20.03 -61.67
N ALA A 162 -29.35 19.77 -60.90
CA ALA A 162 -29.33 19.94 -59.46
C ALA A 162 -29.86 21.31 -58.99
N SER A 163 -30.90 21.31 -58.15
CA SER A 163 -31.46 22.54 -57.59
C SER A 163 -30.51 23.18 -56.58
N PHE A 164 -30.58 24.50 -56.45
CA PHE A 164 -29.83 25.25 -55.43
C PHE A 164 -30.03 24.67 -54.02
N ARG A 165 -31.25 24.21 -53.69
CA ARG A 165 -31.57 23.60 -52.39
C ARG A 165 -30.84 22.26 -52.16
N GLN A 166 -30.73 21.43 -53.19
CA GLN A 166 -29.99 20.16 -53.10
C GLN A 166 -28.49 20.41 -52.90
N ILE A 167 -27.93 21.38 -53.63
CA ILE A 167 -26.52 21.78 -53.49
C ILE A 167 -26.23 22.34 -52.08
N GLU A 168 -27.12 23.20 -51.56
CA GLU A 168 -26.99 23.76 -50.22
C GLU A 168 -27.05 22.66 -49.12
N ALA A 169 -27.95 21.68 -49.28
CA ALA A 169 -28.11 20.58 -48.34
C ALA A 169 -26.84 19.72 -48.24
N ILE A 170 -26.26 19.35 -49.39
CA ILE A 170 -25.02 18.56 -49.44
C ILE A 170 -23.83 19.35 -48.88
N LYS A 171 -23.71 20.64 -49.21
CA LYS A 171 -22.66 21.51 -48.64
C LYS A 171 -22.73 21.54 -47.11
N ASN A 172 -23.92 21.71 -46.55
CA ASN A 172 -24.13 21.72 -45.10
C ASN A 172 -23.83 20.35 -44.48
N ALA A 173 -24.20 19.25 -45.15
CA ALA A 173 -23.88 17.91 -44.69
C ALA A 173 -22.36 17.68 -44.63
N ILE A 174 -21.63 18.05 -45.69
CA ILE A 174 -20.16 17.96 -45.75
C ILE A 174 -19.50 18.80 -44.66
N GLU A 175 -19.95 20.05 -44.45
CA GLU A 175 -19.42 20.89 -43.36
C GLU A 175 -19.66 20.28 -41.98
N ASN A 176 -20.84 19.71 -41.74
CA ASN A 176 -21.16 19.08 -40.47
C ASN A 176 -20.29 17.84 -40.22
N TYR A 177 -20.08 16.98 -41.22
CA TYR A 177 -19.17 15.83 -41.10
C TYR A 177 -17.72 16.28 -40.86
N ARG A 178 -17.28 17.37 -41.52
CA ARG A 178 -15.95 17.94 -41.30
C ARG A 178 -15.76 18.41 -39.86
N ARG A 179 -16.77 19.09 -39.29
CA ARG A 179 -16.75 19.53 -37.88
C ARG A 179 -16.74 18.34 -36.92
N GLN A 180 -17.53 17.29 -37.19
CA GLN A 180 -17.54 16.08 -36.37
C GLN A 180 -16.20 15.33 -36.44
N SER A 181 -15.60 15.18 -37.62
CA SER A 181 -14.31 14.51 -37.79
C SER A 181 -13.16 15.22 -37.06
N GLN A 182 -13.19 16.55 -36.97
CA GLN A 182 -12.21 17.33 -36.18
C GLN A 182 -12.31 17.08 -34.67
N GLN A 183 -13.41 16.51 -34.18
CA GLN A 183 -13.61 16.18 -32.77
C GLN A 183 -13.00 14.82 -32.37
N PHE A 184 -12.62 13.96 -33.34
CA PHE A 184 -12.10 12.60 -33.11
C PHE A 184 -10.57 12.45 -33.33
N GLU A 185 -9.85 13.53 -33.64
CA GLU A 185 -8.39 13.51 -33.79
C GLU A 185 -7.67 13.43 -32.42
N SER A 186 -7.47 12.22 -31.88
CA SER A 186 -6.70 11.91 -30.65
C SER A 186 -7.37 12.39 -29.35
N PRO A 187 -7.34 11.62 -28.24
CA PRO A 187 -7.62 12.15 -26.91
C PRO A 187 -6.42 13.01 -26.45
N GLY A 188 -6.04 14.00 -27.26
CA GLY A 188 -5.22 15.10 -26.80
C GLY A 188 -6.01 15.83 -25.72
N CYS A 189 -5.36 16.25 -24.66
CA CYS A 189 -6.02 17.12 -23.71
C CYS A 189 -6.29 18.47 -24.40
N PHE A 190 -7.51 18.58 -24.96
CA PHE A 190 -7.97 19.77 -25.68
C PHE A 190 -8.37 20.85 -24.67
N GLY A 191 -7.45 21.78 -24.44
CA GLY A 191 -7.68 22.95 -23.61
C GLY A 191 -6.90 22.94 -22.30
N PRO A 192 -7.24 23.86 -21.38
CA PRO A 192 -6.42 24.09 -20.20
C PRO A 192 -6.30 22.86 -19.31
N THR A 193 -5.07 22.52 -18.97
CA THR A 193 -4.73 21.34 -18.17
C THR A 193 -3.80 21.68 -17.03
N ILE A 194 -3.98 20.95 -15.93
CA ILE A 194 -3.04 20.90 -14.83
C ILE A 194 -2.55 19.46 -14.67
N SER A 195 -1.23 19.28 -14.75
CA SER A 195 -0.56 18.01 -14.50
C SER A 195 -0.03 18.03 -13.08
N VAL A 196 -0.38 17.01 -12.28
CA VAL A 196 0.15 16.78 -10.93
C VAL A 196 0.98 15.51 -10.96
N ILE A 197 2.23 15.59 -10.53
CA ILE A 197 3.21 14.52 -10.57
C ILE A 197 3.68 14.24 -9.15
N GLN A 198 3.70 12.97 -8.78
CA GLN A 198 4.33 12.50 -7.56
C GLN A 198 5.69 11.88 -7.88
N SER A 199 6.77 12.34 -7.26
CA SER A 199 8.07 11.66 -7.35
C SER A 199 8.07 10.36 -6.57
N ARG A 200 8.71 9.33 -7.15
CA ARG A 200 8.96 8.06 -6.45
C ARG A 200 9.89 8.26 -5.26
N ASP A 201 10.92 9.09 -5.43
CA ASP A 201 11.81 9.45 -4.35
C ASP A 201 11.17 10.55 -3.50
N GLY A 202 10.86 10.24 -2.25
CA GLY A 202 10.36 11.19 -1.26
C GLY A 202 8.88 11.57 -1.39
N GLY A 203 8.15 11.08 -2.40
CA GLY A 203 6.71 11.31 -2.53
C GLY A 203 6.34 12.78 -2.76
N TYR A 204 7.23 13.57 -3.36
CA TYR A 204 7.02 15.01 -3.54
C TYR A 204 6.03 15.28 -4.67
N LEU A 205 5.13 16.24 -4.45
CA LEU A 205 4.07 16.61 -5.37
C LEU A 205 4.40 17.94 -6.04
N PHE A 206 4.42 17.94 -7.36
CA PHE A 206 4.72 19.10 -8.19
C PHE A 206 4.05 18.97 -9.54
N GLY A 207 4.13 20.00 -10.37
CA GLY A 207 3.47 19.95 -11.66
C GLY A 207 3.50 21.24 -12.43
N GLY A 208 2.63 21.33 -13.42
CA GLY A 208 2.48 22.51 -14.24
C GLY A 208 1.07 22.67 -14.79
N TYR A 209 0.73 23.93 -15.05
CA TYR A 209 -0.50 24.33 -15.72
C TYR A 209 -0.16 24.95 -17.08
N THR A 210 -0.97 24.59 -18.08
CA THR A 210 -0.98 25.25 -19.38
C THR A 210 -2.41 25.42 -19.88
N SER A 211 -2.70 26.52 -20.56
CA SER A 211 -3.95 26.75 -21.29
C SER A 211 -3.95 26.18 -22.70
N VAL A 212 -2.76 25.84 -23.21
CA VAL A 212 -2.56 25.37 -24.58
C VAL A 212 -2.83 23.87 -24.65
N SER A 213 -3.49 23.45 -25.72
CA SER A 213 -3.73 22.02 -25.99
C SER A 213 -2.44 21.30 -26.35
N TRP A 214 -2.32 20.04 -25.96
CA TRP A 214 -1.15 19.20 -26.26
C TRP A 214 -1.13 18.69 -27.72
N ASN A 215 -1.30 19.59 -28.67
CA ASN A 215 -1.22 19.28 -30.10
C ASN A 215 0.26 19.25 -30.52
N PRO A 216 0.77 18.13 -31.05
CA PRO A 216 2.17 18.03 -31.44
C PRO A 216 2.52 19.09 -32.48
N THR A 217 3.46 19.97 -32.18
CA THR A 217 3.92 20.99 -33.14
C THR A 217 5.41 20.92 -33.45
N GLU A 218 6.15 20.04 -32.75
CA GLU A 218 7.61 19.88 -32.86
C GLU A 218 8.40 21.19 -32.64
N LYS A 219 7.77 22.18 -32.01
CA LYS A 219 8.37 23.48 -31.66
C LYS A 219 7.79 23.99 -30.35
N TYR A 220 8.46 24.97 -29.75
CA TYR A 220 7.91 25.65 -28.59
C TYR A 220 6.69 26.48 -28.99
N VAL A 221 5.69 26.45 -28.11
CA VAL A 221 4.45 27.21 -28.23
C VAL A 221 4.39 28.20 -27.08
N LEU A 222 4.03 29.43 -27.42
CA LEU A 222 3.69 30.47 -26.46
C LEU A 222 2.32 30.16 -25.87
N ASP A 223 2.23 30.14 -24.55
CA ASP A 223 0.95 30.08 -23.83
C ASP A 223 0.65 31.49 -23.29
N PRO A 224 -0.38 32.17 -23.83
CA PRO A 224 -0.68 33.55 -23.46
C PRO A 224 -1.38 33.67 -22.10
N ASN A 225 -1.88 32.57 -21.53
CA ASN A 225 -2.73 32.61 -20.35
C ASN A 225 -1.98 32.21 -19.07
N ASN A 226 -0.79 32.78 -18.90
CA ASN A 226 0.04 32.66 -17.70
C ASN A 226 0.28 31.19 -17.27
N PRO A 227 0.96 30.37 -18.09
CA PRO A 227 1.39 29.06 -17.66
C PRO A 227 2.28 29.16 -16.43
N PHE A 228 2.27 28.12 -15.61
CA PHE A 228 3.09 28.09 -14.39
C PHE A 228 3.48 26.67 -14.01
N LEU A 229 4.66 26.54 -13.40
CA LEU A 229 5.03 25.37 -12.63
C LEU A 229 4.62 25.55 -11.17
N PHE A 230 4.49 24.45 -10.43
CA PHE A 230 4.25 24.52 -9.00
C PHE A 230 4.87 23.34 -8.25
N THR A 231 5.10 23.56 -6.96
CA THR A 231 5.30 22.50 -5.96
C THR A 231 4.17 22.56 -4.94
N LEU A 232 3.66 21.41 -4.52
CA LEU A 232 2.75 21.26 -3.38
C LEU A 232 3.50 20.75 -2.16
N THR A 233 4.45 19.84 -2.38
CA THR A 233 5.42 19.38 -1.38
C THR A 233 6.81 19.34 -2.00
N ASN A 234 7.86 19.51 -1.19
CA ASN A 234 9.25 19.51 -1.63
C ASN A 234 10.19 19.13 -0.47
N PRO A 235 11.43 18.69 -0.76
CA PRO A 235 12.39 18.27 0.26
C PRO A 235 12.86 19.38 1.20
N HIS A 236 12.55 20.65 0.88
CA HIS A 236 13.05 21.81 1.63
C HIS A 236 11.99 22.40 2.55
N VAL A 237 10.82 21.75 2.69
CA VAL A 237 9.70 22.18 3.53
C VAL A 237 9.25 23.61 3.18
N ILE A 238 9.41 24.00 1.91
CA ILE A 238 8.89 25.27 1.39
C ILE A 238 7.37 25.10 1.23
N PRO A 239 6.54 26.09 1.62
CA PRO A 239 5.10 26.05 1.34
C PRO A 239 4.81 25.86 -0.16
N PRO A 240 3.59 25.40 -0.52
CA PRO A 240 3.19 25.28 -1.92
C PRO A 240 3.54 26.56 -2.71
N THR A 241 4.36 26.40 -3.74
CA THR A 241 4.97 27.52 -4.46
C THR A 241 4.62 27.45 -5.93
N LYS A 242 4.22 28.60 -6.49
CA LYS A 242 3.94 28.79 -7.92
C LYS A 242 5.11 29.53 -8.57
N TYR A 243 5.58 29.01 -9.70
CA TYR A 243 6.64 29.58 -10.53
C TYR A 243 6.05 30.05 -11.85
N THR A 244 6.01 31.35 -12.05
CA THR A 244 5.43 31.97 -13.26
C THR A 244 6.41 31.96 -14.42
N ILE A 245 5.89 31.89 -15.64
CA ILE A 245 6.71 32.01 -16.84
C ILE A 245 7.51 33.32 -16.88
N LEU A 246 8.79 33.22 -17.22
CA LEU A 246 9.72 34.32 -17.45
C LEU A 246 9.96 34.55 -18.95
N ILE A 247 9.99 33.47 -19.74
CA ILE A 247 10.25 33.53 -21.18
C ILE A 247 9.05 32.92 -21.95
N PRO A 248 8.01 33.71 -22.27
CA PRO A 248 6.76 33.21 -22.84
C PRO A 248 6.89 32.44 -24.16
N ASN A 249 7.86 32.80 -25.00
CA ASN A 249 8.11 32.12 -26.27
C ASN A 249 8.54 30.65 -26.11
N TYR A 250 8.98 30.27 -24.90
CA TYR A 250 9.38 28.91 -24.57
C TYR A 250 8.50 28.35 -23.44
N SER A 251 7.19 28.58 -23.49
CA SER A 251 6.27 28.15 -22.44
C SER A 251 6.11 26.64 -22.38
N ILE A 252 5.76 26.03 -23.52
CA ILE A 252 5.39 24.62 -23.64
C ILE A 252 6.03 24.04 -24.89
N TYR A 253 6.45 22.78 -24.84
CA TYR A 253 6.89 22.03 -26.02
C TYR A 253 5.98 20.80 -26.20
N PRO A 254 4.90 20.92 -26.99
CA PRO A 254 3.99 19.80 -27.19
C PRO A 254 4.59 18.84 -28.22
N GLN A 255 5.01 17.67 -27.76
CA GLN A 255 5.52 16.57 -28.59
C GLN A 255 4.74 15.28 -28.29
N SER A 256 4.37 14.55 -29.34
CA SER A 256 3.55 13.33 -29.27
C SER A 256 4.20 12.14 -28.55
N SER A 257 5.53 12.12 -28.44
CA SER A 257 6.29 10.97 -27.93
C SER A 257 6.64 11.04 -26.43
N TYR A 258 6.29 12.11 -25.72
CA TYR A 258 6.77 12.37 -24.36
C TYR A 258 5.64 12.76 -23.39
N GLY A 259 5.90 12.60 -22.10
CA GLY A 259 5.08 13.21 -21.04
C GLY A 259 5.29 14.73 -21.02
N SER A 260 4.44 15.42 -20.25
CA SER A 260 4.37 16.90 -20.16
C SER A 260 5.75 17.59 -20.14
N ILE A 261 6.01 18.47 -21.12
CA ILE A 261 7.23 19.30 -21.19
C ILE A 261 6.87 20.76 -20.96
N PHE A 262 7.38 21.33 -19.87
CA PHE A 262 7.25 22.74 -19.55
C PHE A 262 8.60 23.42 -19.70
N GLY A 263 8.60 24.57 -20.38
CA GLY A 263 9.75 25.46 -20.42
C GLY A 263 10.79 25.10 -21.48
N GLY A 264 11.27 26.11 -22.18
CA GLY A 264 12.53 26.10 -22.92
C GLY A 264 13.66 25.48 -22.14
N GLY A 265 14.42 24.62 -22.81
CA GLY A 265 15.52 23.91 -22.16
C GLY A 265 15.05 22.78 -21.22
N ASN A 266 13.75 22.49 -21.14
CA ASN A 266 13.13 21.44 -20.33
C ASN A 266 13.16 21.73 -18.82
N ASP A 267 12.52 22.81 -18.38
CA ASP A 267 12.42 23.15 -16.95
C ASP A 267 11.78 22.04 -16.13
N LEU A 268 10.76 21.40 -16.69
CA LEU A 268 10.23 20.12 -16.24
C LEU A 268 10.04 19.22 -17.47
N TYR A 269 10.71 18.07 -17.45
CA TYR A 269 10.59 17.03 -18.46
C TYR A 269 10.28 15.69 -17.84
N VAL A 270 9.19 15.08 -18.32
CA VAL A 270 8.77 13.74 -17.94
C VAL A 270 8.93 12.80 -19.15
N CYS A 271 9.83 11.84 -19.05
CA CYS A 271 10.05 10.86 -20.10
C CYS A 271 8.94 9.80 -20.13
N SER A 272 8.87 9.07 -21.25
CA SER A 272 8.12 7.81 -21.31
C SER A 272 8.66 6.82 -20.27
N GLU A 273 7.77 5.98 -19.74
CA GLU A 273 8.10 4.97 -18.73
C GLU A 273 8.82 5.55 -17.49
N SER A 274 8.48 6.79 -17.11
CA SER A 274 9.09 7.52 -15.99
C SER A 274 8.94 6.84 -14.63
N GLN A 275 8.01 5.87 -14.52
CA GLN A 275 7.85 5.00 -13.36
C GLN A 275 8.93 3.91 -13.25
N ILE A 276 9.54 3.51 -14.39
CA ILE A 276 10.56 2.47 -14.47
C ILE A 276 11.96 3.09 -14.59
N ASN A 277 12.12 4.15 -15.38
CA ASN A 277 13.43 4.74 -15.67
C ASN A 277 13.60 6.15 -15.07
N ARG A 278 14.84 6.51 -14.71
CA ARG A 278 15.19 7.80 -14.08
C ARG A 278 15.62 8.87 -15.09
N LYS A 279 15.01 8.91 -16.27
CA LYS A 279 15.36 9.86 -17.34
C LYS A 279 14.51 11.13 -17.32
N SER A 280 13.52 11.25 -16.42
CA SER A 280 12.81 12.51 -16.18
C SER A 280 13.74 13.47 -15.44
N PHE A 281 13.69 14.76 -15.76
CA PHE A 281 14.61 15.74 -15.16
C PHE A 281 14.06 17.17 -15.14
N PHE A 282 14.76 18.02 -14.40
CA PHE A 282 14.54 19.46 -14.36
C PHE A 282 15.78 20.20 -14.84
N ASN A 283 15.63 21.10 -15.81
CA ASN A 283 16.62 22.15 -16.11
C ASN A 283 16.16 23.53 -15.61
N PHE A 284 15.16 23.57 -14.72
CA PHE A 284 14.67 24.76 -14.07
C PHE A 284 15.82 25.51 -13.34
N PRO A 285 15.92 26.85 -13.46
CA PRO A 285 14.91 27.79 -13.95
C PRO A 285 15.29 28.50 -15.26
N HIS A 286 15.20 27.84 -16.41
CA HIS A 286 15.47 28.50 -17.70
C HIS A 286 14.31 29.41 -18.13
N SER A 287 13.09 28.87 -18.18
CA SER A 287 11.92 29.55 -18.77
C SER A 287 10.92 30.02 -17.72
N TYR A 288 10.86 29.39 -16.56
CA TYR A 288 10.05 29.78 -15.41
C TYR A 288 10.93 30.43 -14.33
N LYS A 289 10.39 31.43 -13.64
CA LYS A 289 11.12 32.21 -12.64
C LYS A 289 11.28 31.43 -11.34
N ASP A 290 12.52 31.27 -10.87
CA ASP A 290 12.80 30.79 -9.51
C ASP A 290 12.59 31.89 -8.47
N THR A 291 11.68 31.63 -7.54
CA THR A 291 11.38 32.50 -6.38
C THR A 291 11.98 31.95 -5.08
N THR A 292 12.59 30.76 -5.13
CA THR A 292 13.13 30.01 -3.99
C THR A 292 14.66 29.99 -3.94
N ASN A 293 15.33 30.40 -5.02
CA ASN A 293 16.79 30.33 -5.22
C ASN A 293 17.36 28.91 -5.06
N ARG A 294 16.60 27.89 -5.44
CA ARG A 294 16.98 26.47 -5.34
C ARG A 294 17.10 25.78 -6.70
N GLY A 295 16.67 26.42 -7.78
CA GLY A 295 16.63 25.82 -9.11
C GLY A 295 15.94 24.45 -9.09
N SER A 296 16.42 23.52 -9.92
CA SER A 296 15.90 22.14 -10.02
C SER A 296 15.73 21.43 -8.66
N ALA A 297 16.59 21.74 -7.68
CA ALA A 297 16.52 21.10 -6.38
C ALA A 297 15.23 21.43 -5.59
N THR A 298 14.47 22.47 -6.00
CA THR A 298 13.22 22.83 -5.35
C THR A 298 12.12 21.77 -5.48
N PHE A 299 12.17 20.91 -6.51
CA PHE A 299 11.10 19.94 -6.78
C PHE A 299 11.33 18.63 -6.02
N THR A 300 12.42 17.93 -6.32
CA THR A 300 12.72 16.60 -5.76
C THR A 300 14.09 16.54 -5.07
N GLY A 301 14.79 17.68 -4.97
CA GLY A 301 16.14 17.76 -4.37
C GLY A 301 17.25 17.26 -5.29
N THR A 302 16.91 16.60 -6.40
CA THR A 302 17.86 16.10 -7.40
C THR A 302 17.42 16.53 -8.80
N ARG A 303 18.36 16.54 -9.75
CA ARG A 303 18.05 16.92 -11.14
C ARG A 303 17.17 15.89 -11.85
N ASN A 304 17.42 14.61 -11.60
CA ASN A 304 16.75 13.49 -12.27
C ASN A 304 15.83 12.76 -11.29
N PHE A 305 14.66 12.36 -11.73
CA PHE A 305 13.66 11.69 -10.88
C PHE A 305 12.95 10.55 -11.62
N GLN A 306 12.29 9.70 -10.83
CA GLN A 306 11.26 8.75 -11.27
C GLN A 306 9.91 9.24 -10.78
N THR A 307 8.85 8.91 -11.51
CA THR A 307 7.47 9.18 -11.10
C THR A 307 6.90 7.98 -10.36
N ASN A 308 5.96 8.25 -9.47
CA ASN A 308 5.08 7.21 -8.90
C ASN A 308 3.71 7.27 -9.59
N GLU A 309 3.14 8.48 -9.69
CA GLU A 309 1.84 8.74 -10.27
C GLU A 309 1.86 10.07 -11.02
N ILE A 310 1.06 10.17 -12.08
CA ILE A 310 0.85 11.38 -12.86
C ILE A 310 -0.65 11.51 -13.13
N ASP A 311 -1.26 12.53 -12.56
CA ASP A 311 -2.63 12.91 -12.84
C ASP A 311 -2.67 14.12 -13.77
N VAL A 312 -3.58 14.09 -14.74
CA VAL A 312 -3.83 15.22 -15.64
C VAL A 312 -5.30 15.60 -15.56
N TYR A 313 -5.57 16.82 -15.11
CA TYR A 313 -6.92 17.34 -14.96
C TYR A 313 -7.19 18.41 -16.02
N ARG A 314 -8.33 18.27 -16.72
CA ARG A 314 -8.84 19.30 -17.62
C ARG A 314 -9.66 20.31 -16.83
N LEU A 315 -9.38 21.59 -17.05
CA LEU A 315 -10.21 22.68 -16.51
C LEU A 315 -11.35 22.94 -17.49
N MET A 316 -12.58 22.81 -16.99
CA MET A 316 -13.79 23.16 -17.72
C MET A 316 -14.05 24.65 -17.49
N GLU A 317 -14.18 25.44 -18.56
CA GLU A 317 -14.65 26.82 -18.42
C GLU A 317 -16.10 26.80 -17.91
N THR A 318 -16.34 27.48 -16.79
CA THR A 318 -17.66 27.74 -16.21
C THR A 318 -18.26 29.01 -16.76
#